data_AF-A0A934ZBD5-F1
#
_entry.id   AF-A0A934ZBD5-F1
#
_cell.length_a   1.000
_cell.length_b   1.000
_cell.length_c   1.000
_cell.angle_alpha   90.00
_cell.angle_beta   90.00
_cell.angle_gamma   90.00
#
_symmetry.space_group_name_H-M   'P 1'
#
loop_
_entity.id
_entity.type
_entity.pdbx_description
1 polymer ?
#
loop_
_entity_poly.entity_id
_entity_poly.type
_entity_poly.pdbx_seq_one_letter_code
_entity_poly.pdbx_strand_id
1 'polypeptide(L)'
;MFYRFGQNNPGGFFDGPQVLIVEAASSQEAEELATEAGVYFDGVASGRDCECCGDRWFRDPDGFATLKEAIASIPDWRTPDEDSSVYRVVRRPSTDEHESRE
;
A
#
# COMPACT_ATOMS: atom_id res chain seq x y z
N MET A 1 10.44 7.55 6.47
CA MET A 1 9.07 8.07 6.56
C MET A 1 8.11 6.94 6.25
N PHE A 2 6.80 7.15 6.42
CA PHE A 2 5.78 6.17 6.09
C PHE A 2 4.83 6.74 5.05
N TYR A 3 4.53 5.95 4.02
CA TYR A 3 3.67 6.31 2.90
C TYR A 3 2.46 5.41 2.89
N ARG A 4 1.26 6.00 2.91
CA ARG A 4 0.00 5.27 2.96
C ARG A 4 -0.67 5.28 1.60
N PHE A 5 -0.82 4.10 1.03
CA PHE A 5 -1.65 3.86 -0.15
C PHE A 5 -3.00 3.29 0.28
N GLY A 6 -4.08 3.75 -0.34
CA GLY A 6 -5.42 3.23 -0.11
C GLY A 6 -5.92 2.43 -1.31
N GLN A 7 -6.59 1.31 -1.05
CA GLN A 7 -7.45 0.68 -2.04
C GLN A 7 -8.72 1.52 -2.22
N ASN A 8 -9.06 1.74 -3.48
CA ASN A 8 -10.41 1.98 -3.97
C ASN A 8 -11.21 0.65 -3.94
N ASN A 9 -12.52 0.75 -4.12
CA ASN A 9 -13.43 -0.39 -4.10
C ASN A 9 -14.11 -0.64 -5.47
N PRO A 10 -13.36 -0.79 -6.59
CA PRO A 10 -13.96 -1.03 -7.89
C PRO A 10 -14.64 -2.40 -7.91
N GLY A 11 -15.95 -2.40 -8.22
CA GLY A 11 -16.78 -3.62 -8.20
C GLY A 11 -17.33 -4.00 -6.82
N GLY A 12 -17.12 -3.18 -5.78
CA GLY A 12 -17.74 -3.38 -4.47
C GLY A 12 -17.06 -4.40 -3.55
N PHE A 13 -15.86 -4.88 -3.89
CA PHE A 13 -15.02 -5.68 -3.01
C PHE A 13 -13.58 -5.14 -2.93
N PHE A 14 -12.93 -5.29 -1.77
CA PHE A 14 -11.48 -5.08 -1.60
C PHE A 14 -10.70 -6.36 -1.93
N ASP A 15 -9.45 -6.21 -2.35
CA ASP A 15 -8.56 -7.34 -2.68
C ASP A 15 -7.46 -7.39 -1.62
N GLY A 16 -7.72 -8.12 -0.53
CA GLY A 16 -6.84 -8.16 0.63
C GLY A 16 -6.82 -6.84 1.42
N PRO A 17 -5.66 -6.40 1.95
CA PRO A 17 -5.59 -5.26 2.85
C PRO A 17 -5.99 -3.95 2.20
N GLN A 18 -7.00 -3.29 2.74
CA GLN A 18 -7.55 -2.07 2.18
C GLN A 18 -6.56 -0.89 2.20
N VAL A 19 -5.53 -0.96 3.04
CA VAL A 19 -4.47 0.05 3.16
C VAL A 19 -3.09 -0.62 3.11
N LEU A 20 -2.16 -0.03 2.36
CA LEU A 20 -0.74 -0.39 2.42
C LEU A 20 0.03 0.76 3.06
N ILE A 21 0.83 0.46 4.08
CA ILE A 21 1.76 1.44 4.67
C ILE A 21 3.18 0.99 4.35
N VAL A 22 3.92 1.82 3.63
CA VAL A 22 5.28 1.52 3.17
C VAL A 22 6.27 2.43 3.88
N GLU A 23 7.26 1.84 4.54
CA GLU A 23 8.41 2.58 5.02
C GLU A 23 9.36 2.87 3.84
N ALA A 24 9.65 4.14 3.58
CA ALA A 24 10.55 4.57 2.52
C ALA A 24 11.19 5.95 2.82
N ALA A 25 12.21 6.32 2.06
CA ALA A 25 12.86 7.62 2.08
C ALA A 25 12.19 8.63 1.14
N SER A 26 11.51 8.15 0.09
CA SER A 26 10.77 8.98 -0.87
C SER A 26 9.45 8.31 -1.30
N SER A 27 8.53 9.09 -1.87
CA SER A 27 7.27 8.57 -2.39
C SER A 27 7.50 7.66 -3.60
N GLN A 28 8.54 7.95 -4.39
CA GLN A 28 8.94 7.11 -5.52
C GLN A 28 9.44 5.73 -5.03
N GLU A 29 10.32 5.69 -4.02
CA GLU A 29 10.76 4.42 -3.43
C GLU A 29 9.58 3.67 -2.78
N ALA A 30 8.62 4.40 -2.19
CA ALA A 30 7.42 3.79 -1.66
C ALA A 30 6.55 3.13 -2.73
N GLU A 31 6.43 3.74 -3.91
CA GLU A 31 5.72 3.19 -5.07
C GLU A 31 6.39 1.91 -5.59
N GLU A 32 7.72 1.92 -5.69
CA GLU A 32 8.53 0.76 -6.10
C GLU A 32 8.32 -0.41 -5.13
N LEU A 33 8.49 -0.17 -3.83
CA LEU A 33 8.30 -1.19 -2.78
C LEU A 33 6.84 -1.67 -2.70
N ALA A 34 5.86 -0.80 -2.94
CA ALA A 34 4.45 -1.21 -3.02
C ALA A 34 4.23 -2.16 -4.19
N THR A 35 4.81 -1.85 -5.35
CA THR A 35 4.71 -2.67 -6.57
C THR A 35 5.35 -4.03 -6.38
N GLU A 36 6.54 -4.09 -5.76
CA GLU A 36 7.20 -5.34 -5.37
C GLU A 36 6.37 -6.16 -4.38
N ALA A 37 5.60 -5.49 -3.51
CA ALA A 37 4.71 -6.14 -2.54
C ALA A 37 3.38 -6.62 -3.14
N GLY A 38 3.15 -6.41 -4.44
CA GLY A 38 1.98 -6.88 -5.20
C GLY A 38 0.94 -5.80 -5.54
N VAL A 39 1.20 -4.53 -5.23
CA VAL A 39 0.32 -3.41 -5.62
C VAL A 39 0.53 -3.06 -7.09
N TYR A 40 -0.52 -2.51 -7.72
CA TYR A 40 -0.44 -1.93 -9.05
C TYR A 40 -1.28 -0.66 -9.10
N PHE A 41 -0.86 0.32 -9.87
CA PHE A 41 -1.47 1.66 -9.89
C PHE A 41 -2.19 2.01 -11.21
N ASP A 42 -2.01 1.21 -12.26
CA ASP A 42 -2.59 1.43 -13.59
C ASP A 42 -3.51 0.26 -13.99
N GLY A 43 -4.41 -0.12 -13.10
CA GLY A 43 -5.31 -1.25 -13.29
C GLY A 43 -6.30 -1.06 -14.44
N VAL A 44 -6.83 0.15 -14.63
CA VAL A 44 -7.72 0.45 -15.76
C VAL A 44 -6.96 0.34 -17.08
N ALA A 45 -5.79 0.98 -17.17
CA ALA A 45 -4.98 0.97 -18.39
C ALA A 45 -4.47 -0.45 -18.74
N SER A 46 -4.23 -1.29 -17.73
CA SER A 46 -3.84 -2.69 -17.91
C SER A 46 -5.02 -3.67 -18.07
N GLY A 47 -6.26 -3.18 -18.05
CA GLY A 47 -7.47 -4.00 -18.19
C GLY A 47 -7.80 -4.88 -16.97
N ARG A 48 -7.20 -4.60 -15.81
CA ARG A 48 -7.44 -5.30 -14.53
C ARG A 48 -8.62 -4.73 -13.76
N ASP A 49 -8.82 -3.41 -13.82
CA ASP A 49 -9.88 -2.72 -13.07
C ASP A 49 -10.96 -2.16 -14.00
N CYS A 50 -12.16 -1.90 -13.46
CA CYS A 50 -13.24 -1.30 -14.23
C CYS A 50 -12.88 0.13 -14.65
N GLU A 51 -12.93 0.42 -15.94
CA GLU A 51 -12.87 1.79 -16.47
C GLU A 51 -13.87 2.73 -15.79
N CYS A 52 -15.02 2.18 -15.38
CA CYS A 52 -16.09 2.90 -14.70
C CYS A 52 -15.76 3.30 -13.25
N CYS A 53 -14.98 2.49 -12.54
CA CYS A 53 -14.71 2.65 -11.11
C CYS A 53 -13.33 3.24 -10.83
N GLY A 54 -12.42 3.19 -11.81
CA GLY A 54 -11.04 3.60 -11.65
C GLY A 54 -10.14 2.51 -11.08
N ASP A 55 -8.87 2.86 -10.91
CA ASP A 55 -7.85 1.95 -10.41
C ASP A 55 -8.13 1.50 -8.97
N ARG A 56 -7.68 0.29 -8.66
CA ARG A 56 -7.81 -0.37 -7.37
C ARG A 56 -6.98 0.32 -6.30
N TRP A 57 -5.80 0.82 -6.64
CA TRP A 57 -4.93 1.51 -5.72
C TRP A 57 -4.69 2.94 -6.18
N PHE A 58 -4.83 3.89 -5.27
CA PHE A 58 -4.44 5.27 -5.53
C PHE A 58 -2.92 5.38 -5.53
N ARG A 59 -2.35 5.93 -6.62
CA ARG A 59 -0.91 6.12 -6.79
C ARG A 59 -0.31 7.12 -5.81
N ASP A 60 -1.02 8.20 -5.52
CA ASP A 60 -0.50 9.29 -4.68
C ASP A 60 -0.62 8.94 -3.20
N PRO A 61 0.48 8.63 -2.49
CA PRO A 61 0.40 8.25 -1.09
C PRO A 61 0.39 9.48 -0.17
N ASP A 62 -0.27 9.33 0.97
CA ASP A 62 -0.11 10.28 2.08
C ASP A 62 1.18 9.98 2.85
N GLY A 63 1.97 11.02 3.14
CA GLY A 63 3.24 10.90 3.87
C GLY A 63 3.13 11.20 5.37
N PHE A 64 3.78 10.38 6.19
CA PHE A 64 3.79 10.49 7.66
C PHE A 64 5.21 10.34 8.21
N ALA A 65 5.49 11.01 9.33
CA ALA A 65 6.79 10.90 9.98
C ALA A 65 6.96 9.53 10.67
N THR A 66 5.88 9.01 11.26
CA THR A 66 5.90 7.74 12.02
C THR A 66 4.84 6.75 11.56
N LEU A 67 5.08 5.45 11.82
CA LEU A 67 4.09 4.40 11.56
C LEU A 67 2.81 4.63 12.38
N LYS A 68 2.96 5.12 13.62
CA LYS A 68 1.83 5.39 14.50
C LYS A 68 0.88 6.43 13.89
N GLU A 69 1.42 7.50 13.32
CA GLU A 69 0.63 8.52 12.63
C GLU A 69 -0.02 7.96 11.36
N ALA A 70 0.72 7.16 10.59
CA ALA A 70 0.17 6.51 9.40
C ALA A 70 -1.03 5.61 9.75
N ILE A 71 -0.93 4.78 10.79
CA ILE A 71 -2.03 3.93 11.28
C ILE A 71 -3.18 4.79 11.82
N ALA A 72 -2.90 5.82 12.62
CA ALA A 72 -3.92 6.68 13.21
C ALA A 72 -4.71 7.50 12.17
N SER A 73 -4.16 7.67 10.97
CA SER A 73 -4.84 8.36 9.86
C SER A 73 -5.86 7.48 9.12
N ILE A 74 -5.85 6.16 9.33
CA ILE A 74 -6.79 5.24 8.66
C ILE A 74 -8.21 5.56 9.16
N PRO A 75 -9.16 5.87 8.25
CA PRO A 75 -10.53 6.15 8.65
C PRO A 75 -11.20 4.94 9.30
N ASP A 76 -12.05 5.20 10.29
CA ASP A 76 -12.76 4.17 11.08
C ASP A 76 -13.76 3.33 10.28
N TRP A 77 -14.27 3.84 9.16
CA TRP A 77 -15.13 3.10 8.23
C TRP A 77 -14.40 1.99 7.47
N ARG A 78 -13.06 1.95 7.49
CA ARG A 78 -12.29 0.80 6.99
C ARG A 78 -12.25 -0.28 8.06
N THR A 79 -13.14 -1.26 7.92
CA THR A 79 -13.24 -2.42 8.82
C THR A 79 -12.48 -3.61 8.25
N PRO A 80 -11.89 -4.48 9.10
CA PRO A 80 -11.29 -5.71 8.62
C PRO A 80 -12.37 -6.61 8.00
N ASP A 81 -11.97 -7.36 6.97
CA ASP A 81 -12.78 -8.43 6.41
C ASP A 81 -12.43 -9.75 7.13
N GLU A 82 -13.28 -10.78 7.04
CA GLU A 82 -13.08 -12.04 7.78
C GLU A 82 -11.69 -12.65 7.54
N ASP A 83 -11.16 -12.50 6.34
CA ASP A 83 -9.89 -13.08 5.89
C ASP A 83 -8.75 -12.05 5.75
N SER A 84 -8.95 -10.77 6.06
CA SER A 84 -7.92 -9.73 5.85
C SER A 84 -7.92 -8.62 6.90
N SER A 85 -6.72 -8.23 7.32
CA SER A 85 -6.52 -7.01 8.10
C SER A 85 -6.82 -5.76 7.26
N VAL A 86 -7.22 -4.68 7.92
CA VAL A 86 -7.45 -3.37 7.27
C VAL A 86 -6.20 -2.87 6.56
N TYR A 87 -5.03 -3.08 7.17
CA TYR A 87 -3.77 -2.61 6.65
C TYR A 87 -2.69 -3.70 6.66
N ARG A 88 -1.70 -3.53 5.79
CA ARG A 88 -0.43 -4.26 5.77
C ARG A 88 0.72 -3.26 5.79
N VAL A 89 1.80 -3.58 6.51
CA VAL A 89 3.01 -2.76 6.56
C VAL A 89 4.12 -3.42 5.74
N VAL A 90 4.74 -2.66 4.86
CA VAL A 90 5.94 -3.03 4.11
C VAL A 90 7.10 -2.22 4.68
N ARG A 91 8.14 -2.91 5.11
CA ARG A 91 9.33 -2.31 5.71
C ARG A 91 10.46 -2.31 4.69
N ARG A 92 11.31 -1.29 4.72
CA ARG A 92 12.57 -1.34 3.96
C ARG A 92 13.39 -2.54 4.43
N PRO A 93 14.06 -3.27 3.53
CA PRO A 93 15.04 -4.26 3.94
C PRO A 93 16.12 -3.56 4.76
N SER A 94 16.45 -4.11 5.94
CA SER A 94 17.57 -3.62 6.74
C SER A 94 18.86 -3.82 5.96
N THR A 95 19.71 -2.79 5.88
CA THR A 95 21.01 -2.85 5.20
C THR A 95 22.01 -3.83 5.85
N ASP A 96 21.64 -4.53 6.91
CA ASP A 96 22.49 -5.47 7.66
C ASP A 96 22.66 -6.87 7.02
N GLU A 97 21.98 -7.19 5.90
CA GLU A 97 22.04 -8.54 5.30
C GLU A 97 22.96 -8.67 4.06
N HIS A 98 24.07 -7.91 3.98
CA HIS A 98 25.07 -8.04 2.90
C HIS A 98 26.52 -8.16 3.37
N GLU A 99 26.79 -8.70 4.56
CA GLU A 99 28.15 -9.10 5.00
C GLU A 99 28.19 -10.49 5.67
N SER A 100 27.63 -11.51 5.01
CA SER A 100 27.82 -12.91 5.44
C SER A 100 27.78 -13.86 4.25
N ARG A 101 28.72 -13.68 3.33
CA ARG A 101 29.14 -14.69 2.36
C ARG A 101 30.63 -14.47 2.08
N GLU A 102 31.45 -14.90 3.03
CA GLU A 102 32.86 -15.22 2.82
C GLU A 102 32.99 -16.69 2.40
#